data_AF-A0A2P4QTM1-F1
#
_entry.id   AF-A0A2P4QTM1-F1
#
_cell.length_a   1.000
_cell.length_b   1.000
_cell.length_c   1.000
_cell.angle_alpha   90.00
_cell.angle_beta   90.00
_cell.angle_gamma   90.00
#
_symmetry.space_group_name_H-M   'P 1'
#
loop_
_entity.id
_entity.type
_entity.pdbx_description
1 polymer ?
#
loop_
_entity_poly.entity_id
_entity_poly.type
_entity_poly.pdbx_seq_one_letter_code
_entity_poly.pdbx_strand_id
1 'polypeptide(L)' 'ISDNYELFIIDLGLCKPISDLQYSDNKVNKIYGVLPYMAPELLRKKAYTTASDIYSFSMIMWEFT' A
#
# COMPACT_ATOMS: atom_id res chain seq x y z
N ILE A 1 -9.36 -2.54 -19.50
CA ILE A 1 -10.70 -2.78 -18.92
C ILE A 1 -11.19 -4.08 -19.52
N SER A 2 -11.61 -5.03 -18.67
CA SER A 2 -12.24 -6.28 -19.12
C SER A 2 -13.52 -5.92 -19.89
N ASP A 3 -13.85 -6.68 -20.93
CA ASP A 3 -15.09 -6.50 -21.70
C ASP A 3 -16.35 -6.60 -20.81
N ASN A 4 -16.22 -7.22 -19.63
CA ASN A 4 -17.28 -7.40 -18.64
C ASN A 4 -17.27 -6.33 -17.53
N TYR A 5 -16.51 -5.24 -17.66
CA TYR A 5 -16.35 -4.20 -16.64
C TYR A 5 -15.84 -4.71 -15.28
N GLU A 6 -15.15 -5.85 -15.27
CA GLU A 6 -14.56 -6.41 -14.06
C GLU A 6 -13.31 -5.62 -13.66
N LEU A 7 -13.18 -5.35 -12.35
CA LEU A 7 -12.04 -4.67 -11.76
C LEU A 7 -11.12 -5.69 -11.09
N PHE A 8 -9.83 -5.64 -11.42
CA PHE A 8 -8.81 -6.50 -10.84
C PHE A 8 -7.65 -5.66 -10.32
N ILE A 9 -7.10 -6.05 -9.16
CA ILE A 9 -5.81 -5.54 -8.69
C ILE A 9 -4.73 -6.35 -9.42
N ILE A 10 -3.94 -5.70 -10.28
CA ILE A 10 -3.00 -6.39 -11.17
C ILE A 10 -1.53 -6.07 -10.93
N ASP A 11 -1.21 -4.93 -10.31
CA ASP A 11 0.17 -4.56 -10.03
C ASP A 11 0.57 -4.96 -8.62
N LEU A 12 1.21 -6.12 -8.51
CA LEU A 12 1.71 -6.68 -7.25
C LEU A 12 3.25 -6.64 -7.16
N GLY A 13 3.94 -5.88 -8.03
CA GLY A 13 5.41 -5.88 -8.12
C GLY A 13 6.14 -5.45 -6.84
N LEU A 14 5.47 -4.69 -5.97
CA LEU A 14 5.98 -4.26 -4.66
C LEU A 14 5.40 -5.04 -3.47
N CYS A 15 4.48 -5.98 -3.73
CA CYS A 15 3.76 -6.70 -2.70
C CYS A 15 4.71 -7.64 -1.93
N LYS A 16 4.63 -7.63 -0.60
CA LYS A 16 5.51 -8.42 0.28
C LYS A 16 4.74 -9.01 1.46
N PRO A 17 5.15 -10.17 1.98
CA PRO A 17 4.63 -10.69 3.23
C PRO A 17 4.80 -9.67 4.37
N ILE A 18 3.79 -9.55 5.23
CA ILE A 18 3.82 -8.61 6.36
C ILE A 18 4.96 -8.92 7.35
N SER A 19 5.33 -10.20 7.48
CA SER A 19 6.48 -10.66 8.26
C SER A 19 7.78 -9.98 7.83
N ASP A 20 8.00 -9.82 6.53
CA ASP A 20 9.23 -9.28 5.95
C ASP A 20 9.33 -7.76 6.13
N LEU A 21 8.20 -7.12 6.43
CA LEU A 21 8.08 -5.67 6.68
C LEU A 21 8.21 -5.36 8.18
N GLN A 22 7.75 -6.25 9.06
CA GLN A 22 7.79 -6.04 10.52
C GLN A 22 9.11 -6.50 11.16
N TYR A 23 9.71 -7.59 10.69
CA TYR A 23 10.85 -8.24 11.36
C TYR A 23 12.23 -7.77 10.88
N SER A 24 12.29 -6.80 9.97
CA SER A 24 13.54 -6.31 9.43
C SER A 24 14.05 -5.12 10.25
N ASP A 25 14.87 -5.43 11.27
CA ASP A 25 15.52 -4.46 12.19
C ASP A 25 16.26 -3.30 11.49
N ASN A 26 16.60 -3.45 10.20
CA ASN A 26 17.33 -2.46 9.41
C ASN A 26 16.49 -1.74 8.33
N LYS A 27 15.18 -1.99 8.24
CA LYS A 27 14.35 -1.58 7.08
C LYS A 27 13.23 -0.59 7.40
N VAL A 28 13.07 -0.18 8.65
CA VAL A 28 12.20 0.95 9.06
C VAL A 28 12.52 2.24 8.27
N ASN A 29 13.71 2.33 7.67
CA ASN A 29 14.13 3.45 6.83
C ASN A 29 13.76 3.35 5.34
N LYS A 30 13.29 2.21 4.82
CA LYS A 30 12.89 2.10 3.40
C LYS A 30 11.37 2.19 3.29
N ILE A 31 10.91 3.37 2.93
CA ILE A 31 9.51 3.62 2.59
C ILE A 31 9.28 3.11 1.16
N TYR A 32 8.24 2.29 0.98
CA TYR A 32 7.80 1.77 -0.31
C TYR A 32 6.37 2.23 -0.57
N GLY A 33 6.05 2.51 -1.83
CA GLY A 33 4.72 2.94 -2.26
C GLY A 33 4.76 4.28 -3.00
N VAL A 34 3.60 4.66 -3.54
CA VAL A 34 3.44 5.90 -4.31
C VAL A 34 2.85 6.96 -3.37
N LEU A 35 3.52 8.11 -3.27
CA LEU A 35 3.28 9.14 -2.24
C LEU A 35 1.80 9.54 -2.03
N PRO A 36 0.96 9.73 -3.07
CA PRO A 36 -0.43 10.15 -2.90
C PRO A 36 -1.31 9.12 -2.18
N TYR A 37 -0.98 7.82 -2.30
CA TYR A 37 -1.78 6.73 -1.74
C TYR A 37 -1.20 6.18 -0.43
N MET A 38 -0.16 6.84 0.10
CA MET A 38 0.60 6.32 1.22
C MET A 38 -0.03 6.74 2.55
N ALA A 39 -0.24 5.77 3.43
CA ALA A 39 -0.81 6.00 4.73
C ALA A 39 0.10 6.88 5.62
N PRO A 40 -0.46 7.76 6.47
CA PRO A 40 0.31 8.73 7.23
C PRO A 40 1.30 8.11 8.23
N GLU A 41 1.03 6.90 8.72
CA GLU A 41 1.95 6.16 9.58
C GLU A 41 3.25 5.78 8.86
N LEU A 42 3.19 5.49 7.56
CA LEU A 42 4.36 5.16 6.74
C LEU A 42 5.25 6.39 6.54
N LEU A 43 4.65 7.57 6.37
CA LEU A 43 5.36 8.85 6.30
C LEU A 43 6.05 9.20 7.62
N ARG A 44 5.51 8.71 8.73
CA ARG A 44 6.10 8.83 10.08
C ARG A 44 7.09 7.71 10.39
N LYS A 45 7.50 6.93 9.38
CA LYS A 45 8.41 5.78 9.51
C LYS A 45 7.94 4.73 10.53
N LYS A 46 6.63 4.59 10.71
CA LYS A 46 6.06 3.48 11.48
C LYS A 46 5.98 2.25 10.58
N ALA A 47 5.82 1.08 11.21
CA ALA A 47 5.70 -0.18 10.51
C ALA A 47 4.45 -0.21 9.59
N TYR A 48 4.57 -0.94 8.49
CA TYR A 48 3.45 -1.25 7.61
C TYR A 48 2.41 -2.10 8.34
N THR A 49 1.13 -1.77 8.15
CA THR A 49 0.02 -2.51 8.74
C THR A 49 -1.09 -2.70 7.71
N THR A 50 -2.05 -3.58 7.99
CA THR A 50 -3.26 -3.72 7.15
C THR A 50 -4.07 -2.42 7.06
N ALA A 51 -3.99 -1.53 8.06
CA ALA A 51 -4.62 -0.22 7.98
C ALA A 51 -4.00 0.67 6.89
N SER A 52 -2.74 0.43 6.54
CA SER A 52 -2.05 1.14 5.46
C SER A 52 -2.62 0.76 4.08
N ASP A 53 -2.96 -0.52 3.86
CA ASP A 53 -3.66 -0.99 2.65
C ASP A 53 -5.07 -0.41 2.53
N ILE A 54 -5.80 -0.30 3.65
CA ILE A 54 -7.15 0.26 3.66
C ILE A 54 -7.13 1.75 3.30
N TYR A 55 -6.14 2.49 3.84
CA TYR A 55 -5.95 3.90 3.49
C TYR A 55 -5.65 4.08 1.99
N SER A 56 -4.72 3.29 1.44
CA SER A 56 -4.35 3.41 0.03
C SER A 56 -5.52 3.08 -0.90
N PHE A 57 -6.30 2.04 -0.57
CA PHE A 57 -7.53 1.71 -1.28
C PHE A 57 -8.55 2.86 -1.20
N SER A 58 -8.69 3.50 -0.04
CA SER A 58 -9.58 4.66 0.12
C SER A 58 -9.17 5.85 -0.74
N MET A 59 -7.86 6.09 -0.87
CA MET A 59 -7.34 7.14 -1.77
C MET A 59 -7.62 6.84 -3.24
N ILE A 60 -7.51 5.58 -3.65
CA ILE A 60 -7.91 5.14 -5.00
C ILE A 60 -9.41 5.39 -5.21
N MET A 61 -10.26 5.01 -4.24
CA MET A 61 -11.71 5.26 -4.32
C MET A 61 -12.06 6.75 -4.36
N TRP A 62 -11.30 7.60 -3.67
CA TRP A 62 -11.48 9.06 -3.71
C TRP A 62 -11.25 9.63 -5.12
N GLU A 63 -10.32 9.08 -5.90
CA GLU A 63 -10.10 9.52 -7.29
C GLU A 63 -11.26 9.20 -8.23
N PHE A 64 -12.17 8.30 -7.84
CA PHE A 64 -13.39 7.99 -8.58
C PHE A 64 -14.59 8.87 -8.20
N THR A 65 -14.43 9.81 -7.27
CA THR A 65 -15.45 10.80 -6.90
C THR A 65 -15.42 12.00 -7.84
#